data_AF-A0A8W8KBY5-F1
#
_entry.id   AF-A0A8W8KBY5-F1
#
_cell.length_a   1.000
_cell.length_b   1.000
_cell.length_c   1.000
_cell.angle_alpha   90.00
_cell.angle_beta   90.00
_cell.angle_gamma   90.00
#
_symmetry.space_group_name_H-M   'P 1'
#
loop_
_entity.id
_entity.type
_entity.pdbx_description
1 polymer ?
#
loop_
_entity_poly.entity_id
_entity_poly.type
_entity_poly.pdbx_seq_one_letter_code
_entity_poly.pdbx_strand_id
1 'polypeptide(L)'
;GVTKISNYLLSKKQGHSFVVLVNLRNDVAVECDGKTYSVRDSTLLDEPVIHPGLSKEELEEKEETLTKIIKTNKILTYNELSAEPVEQEFSSVLTPSELADTQKLQTLDMQYYRVPLQYDTTPTEQDFDDLMTVIRKHGFSEEYERNKTAIVYYCRTGKSRTTLALAVTGLVMCHLRGFPKGSNIGEQERVSCPNAQYTKGDFMIVQKLVRILPNGQQVKREVDFVLDECFETMSPMHFHIREVIFVTYNKIIKAKSEAEKQQLRRQSLDALERYIYLILFNMYLRYDKKIKWQRSFSQWMREVAVNAGVFELLDNLAFYDFEKVPTLFKTMNERWK
;
A
#
# COMPACT_ATOMS: atom_id res chain seq x y z
N GLY A 1 4.88 -6.06 19.59
CA GLY A 1 5.69 -5.71 18.40
C GLY A 1 6.03 -4.23 18.35
N VAL A 2 5.01 -3.37 18.37
CA VAL A 2 5.12 -1.91 18.34
C VAL A 2 6.12 -1.32 19.32
N THR A 3 6.11 -1.76 20.59
CA THR A 3 7.06 -1.33 21.62
C THR A 3 8.52 -1.54 21.23
N LYS A 4 8.83 -2.71 20.64
CA LYS A 4 10.20 -3.06 20.23
C LYS A 4 10.69 -2.14 19.11
N ILE A 5 9.82 -1.89 18.11
CA ILE A 5 10.14 -1.02 16.97
C ILE A 5 10.30 0.43 17.43
N SER A 6 9.38 0.92 18.27
CA SER A 6 9.42 2.29 18.78
C SER A 6 10.70 2.55 19.57
N ASN A 7 11.06 1.64 20.49
CA ASN A 7 12.30 1.73 21.27
C ASN A 7 13.56 1.64 20.40
N TYR A 8 13.53 0.81 19.34
CA TYR A 8 14.63 0.72 18.40
C TYR A 8 14.83 2.04 17.64
N LEU A 9 13.76 2.60 17.08
CA LEU A 9 13.80 3.84 16.30
C LEU A 9 14.17 5.06 17.15
N LEU A 10 13.71 5.12 18.39
CA LEU A 10 14.04 6.21 19.33
C LEU A 10 15.39 6.01 20.04
N SER A 11 16.11 4.93 19.73
CA SER A 11 17.44 4.75 20.27
C SER A 11 18.39 5.82 19.70
N LYS A 12 19.35 6.26 20.53
CA LYS A 12 20.39 7.22 20.12
C LYS A 12 21.13 6.82 18.84
N LYS A 13 21.22 5.51 18.55
CA LYS A 13 21.87 4.97 17.35
C LYS A 13 21.11 5.29 16.07
N GLN A 14 19.77 5.26 16.10
CA GLN A 14 18.94 5.56 14.92
C GLN A 14 18.75 7.07 14.74
N GLY A 15 18.81 7.84 15.83
CA GLY A 15 18.80 9.30 15.77
C GLY A 15 17.41 9.92 15.55
N HIS A 16 16.34 9.14 15.55
CA HIS A 16 14.98 9.65 15.55
C HIS A 16 14.56 10.07 16.96
N SER A 17 13.81 11.17 17.05
CA SER A 17 13.25 11.69 18.30
C SER A 17 11.73 11.63 18.31
N PHE A 18 11.08 11.17 17.25
CA PHE A 18 9.62 11.07 17.17
C PHE A 18 9.20 9.92 16.25
N VAL A 19 8.15 9.19 16.64
CA VAL A 19 7.62 8.06 15.86
C VAL A 19 6.16 8.30 15.47
N VAL A 20 5.84 8.13 14.19
CA VAL A 20 4.48 8.15 13.67
C VAL A 20 4.11 6.74 13.23
N LEU A 21 3.21 6.10 13.97
CA LEU A 21 2.67 4.79 13.61
C LEU A 21 1.44 4.97 12.72
N VAL A 22 1.45 4.34 11.55
CA VAL A 22 0.35 4.39 10.59
C VAL A 22 -0.18 2.98 10.36
N ASN A 23 -1.38 2.73 10.87
CA ASN A 23 -2.13 1.51 10.66
C ASN A 23 -2.87 1.56 9.32
N LEU A 24 -2.47 0.69 8.39
CA LEU A 24 -3.03 0.61 7.04
C LEU A 24 -4.17 -0.43 6.91
N ARG A 25 -4.68 -0.96 8.02
CA ARG A 25 -5.67 -2.04 8.01
C ARG A 25 -7.09 -1.52 7.77
N ASN A 26 -7.72 -2.07 6.74
CA ASN A 26 -9.15 -1.93 6.43
C ASN A 26 -10.00 -3.08 7.04
N ASP A 27 -9.36 -4.09 7.64
CA ASP A 27 -10.04 -5.15 8.37
C ASP A 27 -10.08 -4.86 9.88
N VAL A 28 -11.05 -5.48 10.58
CA VAL A 28 -11.22 -5.36 12.02
C VAL A 28 -10.26 -6.32 12.72
N ALA A 29 -9.36 -5.76 13.52
CA ALA A 29 -8.36 -6.52 14.27
C ALA A 29 -8.30 -6.06 15.73
N VAL A 30 -8.04 -6.99 16.64
CA VAL A 30 -7.91 -6.73 18.08
C VAL A 30 -6.68 -7.42 18.62
N GLU A 31 -6.10 -6.86 19.67
CA GLU A 31 -5.03 -7.50 20.43
C GLU A 31 -5.64 -8.20 21.64
N CYS A 32 -5.37 -9.50 21.77
CA CYS A 32 -5.80 -10.30 22.90
C CYS A 32 -4.61 -11.06 23.49
N ASP A 33 -4.36 -10.88 24.79
CA ASP A 33 -3.27 -11.52 25.55
C ASP A 33 -1.88 -11.47 24.85
N GLY A 34 -1.57 -10.33 24.23
CA GLY A 34 -0.31 -10.06 23.53
C GLY A 34 -0.26 -10.54 22.07
N LYS A 35 -1.36 -11.07 21.52
CA LYS A 35 -1.46 -11.55 20.13
C LYS A 35 -2.53 -10.79 19.36
N THR A 36 -2.26 -10.46 18.10
CA THR A 36 -3.23 -9.79 17.23
C THR A 36 -4.10 -10.82 16.51
N TYR A 37 -5.41 -10.72 16.68
CA TYR A 37 -6.42 -11.51 15.99
C TYR A 37 -7.15 -10.67 14.95
N SER A 38 -7.75 -11.33 13.97
CA SER A 38 -8.53 -10.68 12.90
C SER A 38 -9.75 -11.53 12.62
N VAL A 39 -10.88 -10.88 12.33
CA VAL A 39 -12.14 -11.58 12.06
C VAL A 39 -12.05 -12.27 10.70
N ARG A 40 -12.47 -13.53 10.64
CA ARG A 40 -12.47 -14.37 9.43
C ARG A 40 -13.82 -15.06 9.26
N ASP A 41 -14.18 -15.33 8.02
CA ASP A 41 -15.32 -16.19 7.70
C ASP A 41 -14.94 -17.64 7.96
N SER A 42 -15.82 -18.43 8.59
CA SER A 42 -15.54 -19.85 8.87
C SER A 42 -15.37 -20.70 7.60
N THR A 43 -15.88 -20.23 6.46
CA THR A 43 -15.75 -20.86 5.15
C THR A 43 -14.49 -20.40 4.39
N LEU A 44 -13.90 -19.26 4.75
CA LEU A 44 -12.73 -18.70 4.10
C LEU A 44 -11.73 -18.13 5.14
N LEU A 45 -10.83 -19.01 5.59
CA LEU A 45 -9.87 -18.70 6.64
C LEU A 45 -8.56 -18.06 6.14
N ASP A 46 -8.32 -17.99 4.84
CA ASP A 46 -7.06 -17.46 4.29
C ASP A 46 -6.94 -15.94 4.45
N GLU A 47 -8.04 -15.22 4.23
CA GLU A 47 -8.12 -13.76 4.31
C GLU A 47 -9.11 -13.29 5.39
N PRO A 48 -8.83 -12.16 6.08
CA PRO A 48 -9.77 -11.60 7.03
C PRO A 48 -10.97 -10.99 6.31
N VAL A 49 -12.07 -10.80 7.06
CA VAL A 49 -13.23 -10.07 6.56
C VAL A 49 -12.82 -8.63 6.30
N ILE A 50 -12.93 -8.22 5.04
CA ILE A 50 -12.68 -6.84 4.61
C ILE A 50 -13.97 -6.02 4.70
N HIS A 51 -13.81 -4.71 4.86
CA HIS A 51 -14.94 -3.77 4.95
C HIS A 51 -14.79 -2.65 3.90
N PRO A 52 -15.12 -2.93 2.64
CA PRO A 52 -14.96 -1.97 1.56
C PRO A 52 -15.75 -0.69 1.83
N GLY A 53 -15.09 0.46 1.66
CA GLY A 53 -15.72 1.77 1.77
C GLY A 53 -15.98 2.27 3.19
N LEU A 54 -15.67 1.50 4.25
CA LEU A 54 -15.79 2.02 5.61
C LEU A 54 -14.70 3.04 5.93
N SER A 55 -15.11 4.10 6.60
CA SER A 55 -14.23 5.10 7.20
C SER A 55 -13.41 4.53 8.35
N LYS A 56 -12.38 5.26 8.78
CA LYS A 56 -11.56 4.87 9.93
C LYS A 56 -12.40 4.85 11.22
N GLU A 57 -13.33 5.78 11.38
CA GLU A 57 -14.20 5.90 12.55
C GLU A 57 -15.13 4.68 12.66
N GLU A 58 -15.75 4.26 11.54
CA GLU A 58 -16.62 3.08 11.51
C GLU A 58 -15.86 1.78 11.81
N LEU A 59 -14.60 1.68 11.34
CA LEU A 59 -13.75 0.53 11.64
C LEU A 59 -13.35 0.49 13.12
N GLU A 60 -13.03 1.64 13.72
CA GLU A 60 -12.70 1.75 15.14
C GLU A 60 -13.93 1.41 16.02
N GLU A 61 -15.12 1.88 15.65
CA GLU A 61 -16.38 1.52 16.34
C GLU A 61 -16.66 0.00 16.28
N LYS A 62 -16.37 -0.63 15.14
CA LYS A 62 -16.47 -2.10 15.00
C LYS A 62 -15.47 -2.83 15.88
N GLU A 63 -14.24 -2.33 15.98
CA GLU A 63 -13.23 -2.89 16.89
C GLU A 63 -13.66 -2.75 18.35
N GLU A 64 -14.18 -1.60 18.76
CA GLU A 64 -14.73 -1.39 20.11
C GLU A 64 -15.91 -2.32 20.41
N THR A 65 -16.80 -2.51 19.45
CA THR A 65 -17.92 -3.45 19.59
C THR A 65 -17.41 -4.88 19.74
N LEU A 66 -16.41 -5.25 18.94
CA LEU A 66 -15.78 -6.57 19.00
C LEU A 66 -15.08 -6.80 20.35
N THR A 67 -14.37 -5.82 20.90
CA THR A 67 -13.73 -6.01 22.22
C THR A 67 -14.75 -6.25 23.33
N LYS A 68 -15.91 -5.59 23.31
CA LYS A 68 -17.02 -5.83 24.27
C LYS A 68 -17.57 -7.24 24.17
N ILE A 69 -17.70 -7.78 22.96
CA ILE A 69 -18.15 -9.16 22.72
C ILE A 69 -17.12 -10.16 23.27
N ILE A 70 -15.84 -9.98 22.93
CA ILE A 70 -14.76 -10.90 23.35
C ILE A 70 -14.60 -10.90 24.88
N LYS A 71 -14.74 -9.74 25.54
CA LYS A 71 -14.62 -9.64 27.01
C LYS A 71 -15.74 -10.37 27.78
N THR A 72 -16.87 -10.65 27.13
CA THR A 72 -18.06 -11.24 27.79
C THR A 72 -18.38 -12.65 27.34
N ASN A 73 -17.66 -13.19 26.35
CA ASN A 73 -17.95 -14.49 25.76
C ASN A 73 -16.67 -15.29 25.55
N LYS A 74 -16.82 -16.61 25.49
CA LYS A 74 -15.78 -17.48 24.94
C LYS A 74 -15.80 -17.39 23.42
N ILE A 75 -14.64 -17.27 22.80
CA ILE A 75 -14.51 -17.05 21.36
C ILE A 75 -13.70 -18.17 20.73
N LEU A 76 -14.17 -18.66 19.58
CA LEU A 76 -13.43 -19.60 18.77
C LEU A 76 -12.28 -18.89 18.06
N THR A 77 -11.07 -19.39 18.27
CA THR A 77 -9.87 -18.82 17.67
C THR A 77 -9.06 -19.89 16.95
N TYR A 78 -8.47 -19.49 15.82
CA TYR A 78 -7.55 -20.32 15.07
C TYR A 78 -6.12 -19.89 15.38
N ASN A 79 -5.37 -20.74 16.08
CA ASN A 79 -3.93 -20.52 16.30
C ASN A 79 -3.12 -20.80 15.03
N GLU A 80 -3.55 -21.79 14.26
CA GLU A 80 -3.05 -22.12 12.92
C GLU A 80 -4.25 -22.38 12.01
N LEU A 81 -4.19 -21.94 10.75
CA LEU A 81 -5.32 -22.07 9.82
C LEU A 81 -5.62 -23.53 9.43
N SER A 82 -4.65 -24.43 9.61
CA SER A 82 -4.77 -25.88 9.37
C SER A 82 -5.31 -26.66 10.57
N ALA A 83 -5.49 -26.01 11.72
CA ALA A 83 -5.93 -26.65 12.95
C ALA A 83 -7.41 -26.34 13.25
N GLU A 84 -8.02 -27.19 14.07
CA GLU A 84 -9.36 -26.94 14.60
C GLU A 84 -9.39 -25.68 15.48
N PRO A 85 -10.50 -24.94 15.50
CA PRO A 85 -10.62 -23.76 16.35
C PRO A 85 -10.64 -24.16 17.82
N VAL A 86 -10.01 -23.33 18.64
CA VAL A 86 -9.98 -23.48 20.09
C VAL A 86 -10.85 -22.40 20.71
N GLU A 87 -11.78 -22.82 21.56
CA GLU A 87 -12.56 -21.90 22.38
C GLU A 87 -11.67 -21.32 23.48
N GLN A 88 -11.54 -19.99 23.49
CA GLN A 88 -10.64 -19.28 24.39
C GLN A 88 -11.35 -18.10 25.06
N GLU A 89 -11.01 -17.87 26.33
CA GLU A 89 -11.27 -16.63 27.07
C GLU A 89 -9.99 -15.80 27.13
N PHE A 90 -10.13 -14.49 27.02
CA PHE A 90 -8.99 -13.57 27.02
C PHE A 90 -9.00 -12.71 28.27
N SER A 91 -7.82 -12.52 28.87
CA SER A 91 -7.66 -11.70 30.08
C SER A 91 -7.53 -10.21 29.73
N SER A 92 -6.86 -9.93 28.62
CA SER A 92 -6.70 -8.59 28.07
C SER A 92 -7.18 -8.55 26.63
N VAL A 93 -7.96 -7.53 26.29
CA VAL A 93 -8.48 -7.29 24.94
C VAL A 93 -8.45 -5.79 24.67
N LEU A 94 -7.66 -5.39 23.69
CA LEU A 94 -7.42 -4.00 23.31
C LEU A 94 -7.66 -3.78 21.81
N THR A 95 -8.22 -2.63 21.46
CA THR A 95 -8.22 -2.17 20.07
C THR A 95 -6.81 -1.72 19.67
N PRO A 96 -6.48 -1.66 18.36
CA PRO A 96 -5.24 -1.07 17.87
C PRO A 96 -5.03 0.37 18.37
N SER A 97 -6.11 1.14 18.53
CA SER A 97 -6.06 2.51 19.06
C SER A 97 -5.68 2.52 20.55
N GLU A 98 -6.36 1.71 21.38
CA GLU A 98 -6.04 1.56 22.81
C GLU A 98 -4.61 1.05 23.04
N LEU A 99 -4.15 0.13 22.19
CA LEU A 99 -2.78 -0.37 22.22
C LEU A 99 -1.76 0.75 21.90
N ALA A 100 -2.08 1.61 20.92
CA ALA A 100 -1.24 2.74 20.57
C ALA A 100 -1.21 3.80 21.67
N ASP A 101 -2.34 4.08 22.33
CA ASP A 101 -2.42 4.98 23.48
C ASP A 101 -1.62 4.46 24.66
N THR A 102 -1.71 3.17 24.95
CA THR A 102 -0.89 2.50 25.98
C THR A 102 0.60 2.64 25.67
N GLN A 103 0.99 2.46 24.41
CA GLN A 103 2.37 2.66 23.99
C GLN A 103 2.81 4.12 24.13
N LYS A 104 1.94 5.07 23.79
CA LYS A 104 2.23 6.51 23.89
C LYS A 104 2.51 6.94 25.33
N LEU A 105 1.86 6.32 26.33
CA LEU A 105 2.17 6.56 27.74
C LEU A 105 3.58 6.10 28.12
N GLN A 106 4.12 5.08 27.46
CA GLN A 106 5.48 4.57 27.67
C GLN A 106 6.51 5.31 26.80
N THR A 107 6.06 5.93 25.71
CA THR A 107 6.87 6.56 24.68
C THR A 107 6.23 7.89 24.30
N LEU A 108 6.53 8.95 25.07
CA LEU A 108 5.89 10.26 24.93
C LEU A 108 6.02 10.86 23.52
N ASP A 109 7.06 10.45 22.78
CA ASP A 109 7.37 10.92 21.43
C ASP A 109 6.74 10.05 20.33
N MET A 110 5.41 9.80 20.43
CA MET A 110 4.68 8.98 19.46
C MET A 110 3.32 9.56 19.06
N GLN A 111 2.94 9.40 17.79
CA GLN A 111 1.58 9.60 17.28
C GLN A 111 1.09 8.39 16.50
N TYR A 112 -0.21 8.13 16.58
CA TYR A 112 -0.91 7.05 15.88
C TYR A 112 -1.90 7.61 14.87
N TYR A 113 -1.95 6.99 13.70
CA TYR A 113 -2.91 7.27 12.64
C TYR A 113 -3.48 5.95 12.09
N ARG A 114 -4.77 5.93 11.79
CA ARG A 114 -5.40 4.90 10.96
C ARG A 114 -5.69 5.47 9.57
N VAL A 115 -5.17 4.81 8.53
CA VAL A 115 -5.39 5.12 7.12
C VAL A 115 -5.79 3.82 6.42
N PRO A 116 -7.09 3.46 6.41
CA PRO A 116 -7.53 2.12 6.04
C PRO A 116 -7.44 1.87 4.53
N LEU A 117 -6.30 1.38 4.06
CA LEU A 117 -6.10 1.00 2.67
C LEU A 117 -6.78 -0.34 2.36
N GLN A 118 -7.56 -0.38 1.28
CA GLN A 118 -8.19 -1.61 0.84
C GLN A 118 -7.12 -2.67 0.46
N TYR A 119 -7.36 -3.91 0.87
CA TYR A 119 -6.47 -5.04 0.59
C TYR A 119 -6.83 -5.66 -0.76
N ASP A 120 -5.82 -5.98 -1.56
CA ASP A 120 -5.95 -6.63 -2.86
C ASP A 120 -6.81 -5.92 -3.92
N THR A 121 -7.34 -4.71 -3.66
CA THR A 121 -7.97 -3.85 -4.68
C THR A 121 -7.07 -2.66 -5.05
N THR A 122 -7.45 -1.95 -6.12
CA THR A 122 -6.73 -0.73 -6.53
C THR A 122 -6.97 0.39 -5.51
N PRO A 123 -5.91 1.11 -5.07
CA PRO A 123 -6.05 2.27 -4.22
C PRO A 123 -6.83 3.36 -4.95
N THR A 124 -7.75 3.97 -4.23
CA THR A 124 -8.48 5.15 -4.67
C THR A 124 -7.57 6.37 -4.64
N GLU A 125 -7.93 7.44 -5.36
CA GLU A 125 -7.22 8.71 -5.24
C GLU A 125 -7.27 9.27 -3.82
N GLN A 126 -8.34 8.98 -3.06
CA GLN A 126 -8.48 9.38 -1.67
C GLN A 126 -7.44 8.71 -0.77
N ASP A 127 -7.06 7.46 -1.05
CA ASP A 127 -6.01 6.76 -0.30
C ASP A 127 -4.67 7.52 -0.35
N PHE A 128 -4.33 8.09 -1.51
CA PHE A 128 -3.14 8.93 -1.66
C PHE A 128 -3.26 10.27 -0.93
N ASP A 129 -4.46 10.88 -0.95
CA ASP A 129 -4.73 12.13 -0.22
C ASP A 129 -4.63 11.94 1.30
N ASP A 130 -5.11 10.81 1.82
CA ASP A 130 -5.05 10.47 3.24
C ASP A 130 -3.60 10.19 3.68
N LEU A 131 -2.83 9.44 2.89
CA LEU A 131 -1.40 9.25 3.12
C LEU A 131 -0.65 10.59 3.08
N MET A 132 -0.94 11.44 2.08
CA MET A 132 -0.33 12.75 1.93
C MET A 132 -0.63 13.67 3.12
N THR A 133 -1.81 13.53 3.74
CA THR A 133 -2.16 14.28 4.96
C THR A 133 -1.23 13.93 6.13
N VAL A 134 -0.95 12.64 6.34
CA VAL A 134 0.00 12.19 7.37
C VAL A 134 1.42 12.64 7.04
N ILE A 135 1.85 12.47 5.78
CA ILE A 135 3.20 12.86 5.33
C ILE A 135 3.39 14.37 5.42
N ARG A 136 2.38 15.17 5.07
CA ARG A 136 2.44 16.64 5.19
C ARG A 136 2.63 17.08 6.63
N LYS A 137 1.96 16.43 7.57
CA LYS A 137 2.03 16.80 8.99
C LYS A 137 3.37 16.46 9.62
N HIS A 138 4.03 15.38 9.17
CA HIS A 138 5.19 14.80 9.87
C HIS A 138 6.48 14.72 9.06
N GLY A 139 6.36 14.70 7.73
CA GLY A 139 7.47 14.57 6.80
C GLY A 139 7.97 15.89 6.23
N PHE A 140 7.13 16.94 6.24
CA PHE A 140 7.49 18.28 5.79
C PHE A 140 8.15 19.02 6.97
N SER A 141 9.36 18.59 7.31
CA SER A 141 10.19 19.24 8.33
C SER A 141 11.14 20.26 7.71
N GLU A 142 11.46 21.30 8.49
CA GLU A 142 12.59 22.19 8.19
C GLU A 142 13.91 21.41 8.18
N GLU A 143 14.93 21.97 7.55
CA GLU A 143 16.19 21.26 7.30
C GLU A 143 16.91 20.79 8.58
N TYR A 144 16.78 21.53 9.68
CA TYR A 144 17.39 21.15 10.97
C TYR A 144 16.60 20.09 11.76
N GLU A 145 15.31 19.88 11.44
CA GLU A 145 14.49 18.79 11.98
C GLU A 145 14.49 17.56 11.04
N ARG A 146 15.22 17.63 9.93
CA ARG A 146 15.31 16.57 8.93
C ARG A 146 15.79 15.28 9.61
N ASN A 147 15.02 14.20 9.44
CA ASN A 147 15.25 12.85 10.00
C ASN A 147 14.92 12.65 11.48
N LYS A 148 14.33 13.64 12.19
CA LYS A 148 13.88 13.40 13.56
C LYS A 148 12.64 12.51 13.67
N THR A 149 11.76 12.58 12.69
CA THR A 149 10.54 11.77 12.66
C THR A 149 10.73 10.50 11.84
N ALA A 150 10.47 9.34 12.46
CA ALA A 150 10.32 8.07 11.77
C ALA A 150 8.84 7.77 11.54
N ILE A 151 8.45 7.52 10.27
CA ILE A 151 7.09 7.10 9.93
C ILE A 151 7.09 5.59 9.70
N VAL A 152 6.30 4.86 10.48
CA VAL A 152 6.22 3.40 10.46
C VAL A 152 4.86 2.99 9.95
N TYR A 153 4.85 2.39 8.76
CA TYR A 153 3.66 1.82 8.16
C TYR A 153 3.54 0.34 8.51
N TYR A 154 2.35 -0.09 8.94
CA TYR A 154 2.07 -1.51 9.12
C TYR A 154 0.68 -1.88 8.62
N CYS A 155 0.54 -3.14 8.20
CA CYS A 155 -0.73 -3.75 7.83
C CYS A 155 -0.79 -5.16 8.45
N ARG A 156 -1.46 -6.12 7.80
CA ARG A 156 -1.47 -7.53 8.22
C ARG A 156 -0.14 -8.24 7.94
N THR A 157 0.41 -8.06 6.73
CA THR A 157 1.52 -8.89 6.21
C THR A 157 2.80 -8.11 5.92
N GLY A 158 2.77 -6.78 5.96
CA GLY A 158 3.91 -5.93 5.59
C GLY A 158 4.25 -5.92 4.10
N LYS A 159 3.32 -6.39 3.25
CA LYS A 159 3.50 -6.51 1.79
C LYS A 159 2.80 -5.33 1.07
N SER A 160 1.91 -5.61 0.13
CA SER A 160 1.20 -4.66 -0.76
C SER A 160 0.90 -3.26 -0.16
N ARG A 161 0.07 -3.16 0.89
CA ARG A 161 -0.32 -1.87 1.49
C ARG A 161 0.86 -1.09 2.08
N THR A 162 1.74 -1.79 2.80
CA THR A 162 2.93 -1.19 3.40
C THR A 162 3.90 -0.69 2.33
N THR A 163 4.15 -1.50 1.29
CA THR A 163 4.99 -1.10 0.15
C THR A 163 4.40 0.11 -0.58
N LEU A 164 3.09 0.15 -0.81
CA LEU A 164 2.44 1.31 -1.43
C LEU A 164 2.66 2.58 -0.62
N ALA A 165 2.41 2.54 0.69
CA ALA A 165 2.59 3.70 1.57
C ALA A 165 4.07 4.14 1.66
N LEU A 166 5.00 3.19 1.68
CA LEU A 166 6.45 3.46 1.63
C LEU A 166 6.84 4.11 0.31
N ALA A 167 6.32 3.63 -0.83
CA ALA A 167 6.60 4.21 -2.14
C ALA A 167 6.05 5.64 -2.26
N VAL A 168 4.81 5.87 -1.83
CA VAL A 168 4.20 7.22 -1.76
C VAL A 168 5.06 8.15 -0.91
N THR A 169 5.46 7.70 0.27
CA THR A 169 6.32 8.50 1.18
C THR A 169 7.69 8.76 0.58
N GLY A 170 8.33 7.74 0.00
CA GLY A 170 9.64 7.85 -0.63
C GLY A 170 9.64 8.85 -1.78
N LEU A 171 8.61 8.84 -2.62
CA LEU A 171 8.42 9.83 -3.70
C LEU A 171 8.30 11.25 -3.15
N VAL A 172 7.45 11.47 -2.15
CA VAL A 172 7.30 12.79 -1.51
C VAL A 172 8.63 13.26 -0.91
N MET A 173 9.34 12.37 -0.20
CA MET A 173 10.64 12.69 0.40
C MET A 173 11.70 13.01 -0.66
N CYS A 174 11.73 12.31 -1.79
CA CYS A 174 12.62 12.62 -2.91
C CYS A 174 12.29 14.00 -3.52
N HIS A 175 11.01 14.36 -3.63
CA HIS A 175 10.65 15.70 -4.12
C HIS A 175 11.02 16.82 -3.14
N LEU A 176 10.96 16.55 -1.83
CA LEU A 176 11.36 17.48 -0.78
C LEU A 176 12.89 17.63 -0.66
N ARG A 177 13.64 16.54 -0.79
CA ARG A 177 15.07 16.46 -0.46
C ARG A 177 15.99 16.37 -1.68
N GLY A 178 15.43 16.15 -2.86
CA GLY A 178 16.16 15.80 -4.07
C GLY A 178 16.19 14.28 -4.27
N PHE A 179 16.15 13.87 -5.54
CA PHE A 179 16.28 12.46 -5.89
C PHE A 179 17.74 12.00 -5.78
N PRO A 180 18.02 10.81 -5.22
CA PRO A 180 19.36 10.24 -5.17
C PRO A 180 19.91 9.84 -6.54
N LYS A 181 21.23 9.65 -6.63
CA LYS A 181 21.87 9.05 -7.82
C LYS A 181 21.28 7.66 -8.06
N GLY A 182 20.98 7.35 -9.32
CA GLY A 182 20.25 6.15 -9.73
C GLY A 182 18.85 6.47 -10.23
N SER A 183 18.27 7.60 -9.81
CA SER A 183 16.91 8.01 -10.19
C SER A 183 16.78 8.58 -11.61
N ASN A 184 17.89 8.88 -12.29
CA ASN A 184 17.84 9.45 -13.63
C ASN A 184 17.85 8.34 -14.70
N ILE A 185 17.30 8.67 -15.87
CA ILE A 185 17.39 7.81 -17.05
C ILE A 185 18.88 7.53 -17.36
N GLY A 186 19.23 6.26 -17.55
CA GLY A 186 20.59 5.83 -17.86
C GLY A 186 21.46 5.52 -16.63
N GLU A 187 21.02 5.85 -15.42
CA GLU A 187 21.72 5.50 -14.17
C GLU A 187 21.28 4.15 -13.58
N GLN A 188 20.33 3.47 -14.23
CA GLN A 188 19.82 2.18 -13.78
C GLN A 188 20.86 1.08 -13.97
N GLU A 189 21.04 0.23 -12.95
CA GLU A 189 21.83 -0.98 -13.09
C GLU A 189 21.26 -1.91 -14.17
N ARG A 190 22.16 -2.54 -14.93
CA ARG A 190 21.77 -3.46 -16.00
C ARG A 190 21.33 -4.78 -15.37
N VAL A 191 20.03 -5.03 -15.38
CA VAL A 191 19.46 -6.32 -14.99
C VAL A 191 19.55 -7.29 -16.17
N SER A 192 20.36 -8.34 -16.00
CA SER A 192 20.49 -9.45 -16.96
C SER A 192 19.71 -10.67 -16.46
N CYS A 193 18.39 -10.67 -16.69
CA CYS A 193 17.53 -11.81 -16.39
C CYS A 193 16.59 -12.14 -17.58
N PRO A 194 16.14 -13.39 -17.73
CA PRO A 194 15.07 -13.71 -18.68
C PRO A 194 13.83 -12.86 -18.36
N ASN A 195 13.15 -12.34 -19.40
CA ASN A 195 11.99 -11.45 -19.23
C ASN A 195 12.29 -10.11 -18.51
N ALA A 196 13.53 -9.60 -18.63
CA ALA A 196 13.95 -8.34 -18.02
C ALA A 196 13.00 -7.15 -18.26
N GLN A 197 12.36 -7.07 -19.43
CA GLN A 197 11.39 -6.00 -19.70
C GLN A 197 10.21 -5.97 -18.70
N TYR A 198 9.73 -7.14 -18.26
CA TYR A 198 8.62 -7.22 -17.31
C TYR A 198 9.08 -7.03 -15.88
N THR A 199 10.32 -7.42 -15.55
CA THR A 199 10.94 -7.02 -14.28
C THR A 199 11.09 -5.50 -14.18
N LYS A 200 11.19 -4.79 -15.32
CA LYS A 200 11.21 -3.31 -15.40
C LYS A 200 9.82 -2.67 -15.52
N GLY A 201 8.74 -3.46 -15.51
CA GLY A 201 7.38 -2.94 -15.60
C GLY A 201 7.04 -2.32 -16.96
N ASP A 202 7.75 -2.72 -18.03
CA ASP A 202 7.54 -2.19 -19.38
C ASP A 202 6.34 -2.83 -20.09
N PHE A 203 5.17 -2.77 -19.45
CA PHE A 203 3.90 -3.19 -20.04
C PHE A 203 3.41 -2.15 -21.06
N MET A 204 2.80 -2.58 -22.17
CA MET A 204 2.36 -1.68 -23.24
C MET A 204 1.44 -0.56 -22.76
N ILE A 205 0.54 -0.86 -21.81
CA ILE A 205 -0.37 0.14 -21.25
C ILE A 205 0.37 1.18 -20.39
N VAL A 206 1.42 0.77 -19.67
CA VAL A 206 2.32 1.69 -18.94
C VAL A 206 3.11 2.55 -19.93
N GLN A 207 3.59 1.97 -21.04
CA GLN A 207 4.29 2.72 -22.07
C GLN A 207 3.38 3.73 -22.79
N LYS A 208 2.08 3.41 -22.99
CA LYS A 208 1.08 4.37 -23.47
C LYS A 208 0.93 5.55 -22.52
N LEU A 209 0.81 5.29 -21.21
CA LEU A 209 0.75 6.33 -20.18
C LEU A 209 2.00 7.20 -20.21
N VAL A 210 3.18 6.59 -20.20
CA VAL A 210 4.46 7.31 -20.22
C VAL A 210 4.61 8.25 -21.43
N ARG A 211 4.02 7.90 -22.58
CA ARG A 211 4.05 8.74 -23.78
C ARG A 211 3.14 9.98 -23.69
N ILE A 212 2.04 9.91 -22.94
CA ILE A 212 1.12 11.06 -22.77
C ILE A 212 1.56 11.99 -21.63
N LEU A 213 2.40 11.51 -20.70
CA LEU A 213 2.89 12.31 -19.58
C LEU A 213 4.10 13.18 -19.97
N PRO A 214 4.15 14.47 -19.57
CA PRO A 214 5.33 15.30 -19.72
C PRO A 214 6.54 14.71 -18.97
N ASN A 215 7.65 14.47 -19.69
CA ASN A 215 8.82 13.76 -19.14
C ASN A 215 8.48 12.38 -18.55
N GLY A 216 7.49 11.68 -19.10
CA GLY A 216 6.98 10.43 -18.52
C GLY A 216 8.04 9.35 -18.26
N GLN A 217 9.08 9.27 -19.09
CA GLN A 217 10.18 8.30 -18.88
C GLN A 217 10.94 8.58 -17.58
N GLN A 218 11.18 9.86 -17.27
CA GLN A 218 11.82 10.27 -16.02
C GLN A 218 10.89 10.03 -14.83
N VAL A 219 9.60 10.37 -14.98
CA VAL A 219 8.57 10.14 -13.94
C VAL A 219 8.47 8.65 -13.58
N LYS A 220 8.44 7.77 -14.60
CA LYS A 220 8.46 6.31 -14.38
C LYS A 220 9.76 5.87 -13.71
N ARG A 221 10.92 6.35 -14.16
CA ARG A 221 12.22 5.95 -13.59
C ARG A 221 12.32 6.28 -12.10
N GLU A 222 11.85 7.45 -11.70
CA GLU A 222 11.78 7.87 -10.29
C GLU A 222 10.91 6.94 -9.43
N VAL A 223 9.76 6.52 -9.97
CA VAL A 223 8.90 5.52 -9.31
C VAL A 223 9.59 4.16 -9.22
N ASP A 224 10.21 3.71 -10.31
CA ASP A 224 10.94 2.45 -10.33
C ASP A 224 12.07 2.45 -9.31
N PHE A 225 12.82 3.56 -9.22
CA PHE A 225 13.89 3.73 -8.24
C PHE A 225 13.35 3.62 -6.81
N VAL A 226 12.30 4.36 -6.44
CA VAL A 226 11.74 4.29 -5.09
C VAL A 226 11.20 2.89 -4.77
N LEU A 227 10.61 2.21 -5.75
CA LEU A 227 10.17 0.83 -5.58
C LEU A 227 11.35 -0.13 -5.38
N ASP A 228 12.44 0.03 -6.13
CA ASP A 228 13.67 -0.75 -5.96
C ASP A 228 14.22 -0.57 -4.52
N GLU A 229 14.29 0.67 -4.02
CA GLU A 229 14.75 0.99 -2.66
C GLU A 229 13.83 0.44 -1.55
N CYS A 230 12.53 0.28 -1.83
CA CYS A 230 11.62 -0.38 -0.88
C CYS A 230 11.95 -1.87 -0.69
N PHE A 231 12.78 -2.45 -1.55
CA PHE A 231 13.15 -3.86 -1.54
C PHE A 231 14.68 -4.03 -1.67
N GLU A 232 15.44 -3.70 -0.63
CA GLU A 232 16.87 -4.04 -0.59
C GLU A 232 17.12 -5.57 -0.59
N THR A 233 17.97 -5.99 -1.53
CA THR A 233 18.78 -7.23 -1.78
C THR A 233 18.50 -8.59 -1.14
N MET A 234 17.69 -8.74 -0.08
CA MET A 234 17.47 -10.02 0.61
C MET A 234 15.99 -10.36 0.85
N SER A 235 15.07 -9.45 0.54
CA SER A 235 13.63 -9.79 0.56
C SER A 235 13.25 -10.62 -0.67
N PRO A 236 12.29 -11.57 -0.56
CA PRO A 236 11.82 -12.30 -1.73
C PRO A 236 11.25 -11.31 -2.74
N MET A 237 11.89 -11.27 -3.92
CA MET A 237 11.49 -10.55 -5.14
C MET A 237 9.97 -10.57 -5.40
N HIS A 238 9.29 -11.64 -4.95
CA HIS A 238 7.85 -11.90 -5.02
C HIS A 238 6.89 -10.82 -4.46
N PHE A 239 7.36 -9.76 -3.78
CA PHE A 239 6.50 -8.64 -3.34
C PHE A 239 6.73 -7.35 -4.12
N HIS A 240 7.73 -7.32 -5.00
CA HIS A 240 7.96 -6.19 -5.88
C HIS A 240 6.81 -6.07 -6.89
N ILE A 241 6.13 -4.93 -6.92
CA ILE A 241 4.88 -4.77 -7.68
C ILE A 241 5.00 -5.14 -9.17
N ARG A 242 6.10 -4.75 -9.83
CA ARG A 242 6.39 -5.12 -11.23
C ARG A 242 6.44 -6.63 -11.44
N GLU A 243 6.96 -7.38 -10.48
CA GLU A 243 7.03 -8.84 -10.54
C GLU A 243 5.71 -9.50 -10.16
N VAL A 244 5.00 -8.95 -9.16
CA VAL A 244 3.66 -9.42 -8.78
C VAL A 244 2.74 -9.39 -9.99
N ILE A 245 2.77 -8.33 -10.80
CA ILE A 245 2.02 -8.23 -12.06
C ILE A 245 2.37 -9.42 -12.98
N PHE A 246 3.65 -9.58 -13.30
CA PHE A 246 4.10 -10.60 -14.26
C PHE A 246 3.85 -12.04 -13.77
N VAL A 247 4.19 -12.34 -12.52
CA VAL A 247 4.05 -13.68 -11.93
C VAL A 247 2.59 -14.05 -11.79
N THR A 248 1.73 -13.12 -11.34
CA THR A 248 0.29 -13.38 -11.23
C THR A 248 -0.34 -13.60 -12.60
N TYR A 249 0.05 -12.81 -13.60
CA TYR A 249 -0.39 -13.04 -14.97
C TYR A 249 0.01 -14.42 -15.49
N ASN A 250 1.26 -14.86 -15.29
CA ASN A 250 1.71 -16.17 -15.76
C ASN A 250 1.01 -17.34 -15.08
N LYS A 251 0.51 -17.17 -13.85
CA LYS A 251 -0.29 -18.21 -13.17
C LYS A 251 -1.61 -18.49 -13.90
N ILE A 252 -2.17 -17.52 -14.63
CA ILE A 252 -3.41 -17.68 -15.41
C ILE A 252 -3.27 -18.84 -16.42
N ILE A 253 -2.08 -19.01 -17.02
CA ILE A 253 -1.81 -20.07 -18.00
C ILE A 253 -1.94 -21.46 -17.36
N LYS A 254 -1.58 -21.58 -16.08
CA LYS A 254 -1.57 -22.84 -15.32
C LYS A 254 -2.87 -23.10 -14.56
N ALA A 255 -3.74 -22.11 -14.47
CA ALA A 255 -5.00 -22.20 -13.74
C ALA A 255 -5.96 -23.17 -14.43
N LYS A 256 -6.63 -24.01 -13.63
CA LYS A 256 -7.45 -25.12 -14.13
C LYS A 256 -8.90 -24.74 -14.36
N SER A 257 -9.40 -23.76 -13.60
CA SER A 257 -10.79 -23.31 -13.68
C SER A 257 -10.89 -21.89 -14.24
N GLU A 258 -12.00 -21.57 -14.90
CA GLU A 258 -12.25 -20.20 -15.37
C GLU A 258 -12.42 -19.21 -14.21
N ALA A 259 -12.97 -19.64 -13.08
CA ALA A 259 -13.08 -18.83 -11.87
C ALA A 259 -11.69 -18.43 -11.33
N GLU A 260 -10.76 -19.39 -11.24
CA GLU A 260 -9.37 -19.14 -10.83
C GLU A 260 -8.65 -18.22 -11.83
N LYS A 261 -8.83 -18.43 -13.14
CA LYS A 261 -8.27 -17.54 -14.18
C LYS A 261 -8.79 -16.11 -14.04
N GLN A 262 -10.09 -15.94 -13.82
CA GLN A 262 -10.71 -14.63 -13.64
C GLN A 262 -10.18 -13.93 -12.39
N GLN A 263 -10.05 -14.66 -11.28
CA GLN A 263 -9.48 -14.13 -10.03
C GLN A 263 -8.02 -13.70 -10.20
N LEU A 264 -7.18 -14.54 -10.80
CA LEU A 264 -5.77 -14.22 -11.06
C LEU A 264 -5.62 -13.04 -12.03
N ARG A 265 -6.49 -12.96 -13.06
CA ARG A 265 -6.51 -11.82 -13.98
C ARG A 265 -6.83 -10.53 -13.24
N ARG A 266 -7.85 -10.53 -12.38
CA ARG A 266 -8.20 -9.39 -11.53
C ARG A 266 -7.01 -8.96 -10.66
N GLN A 267 -6.45 -9.88 -9.88
CA GLN A 267 -5.29 -9.59 -9.01
C GLN A 267 -4.09 -8.99 -9.77
N SER A 268 -3.83 -9.49 -10.99
CA SER A 268 -2.75 -8.96 -11.83
C SER A 268 -3.04 -7.54 -12.36
N LEU A 269 -4.28 -7.28 -12.77
CA LEU A 269 -4.73 -5.95 -13.19
C LEU A 269 -4.70 -4.95 -12.02
N ASP A 270 -5.11 -5.36 -10.83
CA ASP A 270 -5.10 -4.52 -9.62
C ASP A 270 -3.66 -4.10 -9.26
N ALA A 271 -2.70 -5.01 -9.42
CA ALA A 271 -1.28 -4.70 -9.26
C ALA A 271 -0.76 -3.75 -10.36
N LEU A 272 -1.23 -3.90 -11.60
CA LEU A 272 -0.86 -3.04 -12.71
C LEU A 272 -1.41 -1.62 -12.53
N GLU A 273 -2.65 -1.51 -12.09
CA GLU A 273 -3.31 -0.23 -11.81
C GLU A 273 -2.61 0.50 -10.66
N ARG A 274 -2.28 -0.19 -9.55
CA ARG A 274 -1.44 0.36 -8.47
C ARG A 274 -0.13 0.96 -8.98
N TYR A 275 0.56 0.26 -9.88
CA TYR A 275 1.80 0.75 -10.47
C TYR A 275 1.58 2.00 -11.33
N ILE A 276 0.50 2.04 -12.13
CA ILE A 276 0.09 3.23 -12.88
C ILE A 276 -0.23 4.41 -11.96
N TYR A 277 -0.95 4.18 -10.86
CA TYR A 277 -1.27 5.23 -9.89
C TYR A 277 -0.02 5.80 -9.22
N LEU A 278 1.01 5.01 -8.94
CA LEU A 278 2.30 5.53 -8.45
C LEU A 278 2.98 6.45 -9.47
N ILE A 279 2.92 6.11 -10.77
CA ILE A 279 3.43 6.95 -11.87
C ILE A 279 2.64 8.26 -11.96
N LEU A 280 1.31 8.19 -11.91
CA LEU A 280 0.44 9.35 -11.91
C LEU A 280 0.66 10.24 -10.68
N PHE A 281 0.81 9.63 -9.50
CA PHE A 281 1.10 10.35 -8.26
C PHE A 281 2.45 11.07 -8.34
N ASN A 282 3.50 10.43 -8.89
CA ASN A 282 4.78 11.11 -9.09
C ASN A 282 4.68 12.25 -10.12
N MET A 283 3.86 12.09 -11.17
CA MET A 283 3.56 13.17 -12.11
C MET A 283 2.88 14.35 -11.40
N TYR A 284 1.87 14.09 -10.58
CA TYR A 284 1.24 15.09 -9.72
C TYR A 284 2.27 15.79 -8.84
N LEU A 285 3.15 15.03 -8.16
CA LEU A 285 4.16 15.60 -7.30
C LEU A 285 5.08 16.55 -8.05
N ARG A 286 5.44 16.21 -9.30
CA ARG A 286 6.25 17.09 -10.15
C ARG A 286 5.48 18.33 -10.62
N TYR A 287 4.22 18.15 -11.03
CA TYR A 287 3.39 19.19 -11.61
C TYR A 287 3.04 20.27 -10.56
N ASP A 288 2.62 19.85 -9.36
CA ASP A 288 2.16 20.74 -8.29
C ASP A 288 3.26 21.16 -7.30
N LYS A 289 4.52 20.80 -7.56
CA LYS A 289 5.66 21.19 -6.70
C LYS A 289 5.73 22.69 -6.45
N LYS A 290 5.46 23.51 -7.48
CA LYS A 290 5.52 24.99 -7.37
C LYS A 290 4.47 25.56 -6.41
N ILE A 291 3.29 24.94 -6.35
CA ILE A 291 2.22 25.32 -5.43
C ILE A 291 2.26 24.49 -4.13
N LYS A 292 3.40 23.82 -3.85
CA LYS A 292 3.62 22.99 -2.66
C LYS A 292 2.50 21.98 -2.41
N TRP A 293 1.94 21.41 -3.49
CA TRP A 293 0.87 20.41 -3.41
C TRP A 293 -0.37 20.87 -2.64
N GLN A 294 -0.73 22.17 -2.70
CA GLN A 294 -1.95 22.67 -2.06
C GLN A 294 -3.22 21.99 -2.58
N ARG A 295 -3.27 21.72 -3.89
CA ARG A 295 -4.27 20.87 -4.52
C ARG A 295 -4.02 19.40 -4.16
N SER A 296 -5.08 18.64 -3.87
CA SER A 296 -4.96 17.22 -3.56
C SER A 296 -4.72 16.37 -4.83
N PHE A 297 -4.23 15.14 -4.67
CA PHE A 297 -4.05 14.22 -5.80
C PHE A 297 -5.39 13.88 -6.45
N SER A 298 -6.46 13.65 -5.67
CA SER A 298 -7.79 13.38 -6.24
C SER A 298 -8.34 14.57 -7.04
N GLN A 299 -8.09 15.81 -6.60
CA GLN A 299 -8.42 17.01 -7.36
C GLN A 299 -7.58 17.11 -8.64
N TRP A 300 -6.27 16.86 -8.57
CA TRP A 300 -5.38 16.87 -9.73
C TRP A 300 -5.80 15.83 -10.78
N MET A 301 -6.22 14.64 -10.36
CA MET A 301 -6.74 13.61 -11.27
C MET A 301 -7.98 14.10 -12.03
N ARG A 302 -8.93 14.73 -11.33
CA ARG A 302 -10.18 15.25 -11.93
C ARG A 302 -9.98 16.50 -12.80
N GLU A 303 -8.99 17.33 -12.53
CA GLU A 303 -8.81 18.61 -13.23
C GLU A 303 -7.74 18.56 -14.34
N VAL A 304 -6.68 17.77 -14.15
CA VAL A 304 -5.50 17.77 -15.02
C VAL A 304 -5.36 16.43 -15.73
N ALA A 305 -5.38 15.32 -15.00
CA ALA A 305 -5.17 13.99 -15.59
C ALA A 305 -6.27 13.62 -16.60
N VAL A 306 -7.52 14.03 -16.32
CA VAL A 306 -8.64 13.84 -17.26
C VAL A 306 -8.36 14.42 -18.64
N ASN A 307 -7.79 15.62 -18.71
CA ASN A 307 -7.53 16.31 -19.97
C ASN A 307 -6.36 15.69 -20.75
N ALA A 308 -5.52 14.90 -20.07
CA ALA A 308 -4.46 14.12 -20.70
C ALA A 308 -4.92 12.74 -21.20
N GLY A 309 -6.21 12.40 -21.06
CA GLY A 309 -6.76 11.09 -21.47
C GLY A 309 -6.43 9.94 -20.51
N VAL A 310 -6.07 10.24 -19.26
CA VAL A 310 -5.69 9.20 -18.28
C VAL A 310 -6.84 8.25 -17.96
N PHE A 311 -8.07 8.76 -17.82
CA PHE A 311 -9.23 7.91 -17.53
C PHE A 311 -9.59 6.98 -18.69
N GLU A 312 -9.43 7.40 -19.94
CA GLU A 312 -9.61 6.51 -21.10
C GLU A 312 -8.63 5.32 -21.05
N LEU A 313 -7.39 5.59 -20.65
CA LEU A 313 -6.38 4.56 -20.46
C LEU A 313 -6.74 3.62 -19.29
N LEU A 314 -7.18 4.19 -18.16
CA LEU A 314 -7.58 3.42 -16.97
C LEU A 314 -8.82 2.57 -17.23
N ASP A 315 -9.81 3.05 -17.99
CA ASP A 315 -11.02 2.30 -18.36
C ASP A 315 -10.72 1.13 -19.31
N ASN A 316 -9.64 1.24 -20.09
CA ASN A 316 -9.18 0.21 -21.01
C ASN A 316 -7.95 -0.57 -20.49
N LEU A 317 -7.78 -0.69 -19.17
CA LEU A 317 -6.65 -1.41 -18.59
C LEU A 317 -6.68 -2.89 -18.96
N ALA A 318 -5.65 -3.35 -19.68
CA ALA A 318 -5.48 -4.74 -20.04
C ALA A 318 -4.03 -5.08 -20.40
N PHE A 319 -3.74 -6.38 -20.51
CA PHE A 319 -2.43 -6.89 -20.92
C PHE A 319 -2.35 -7.08 -22.43
N TYR A 320 -2.30 -5.97 -23.17
CA TYR A 320 -2.25 -6.00 -24.63
C TYR A 320 -1.03 -6.72 -25.23
N ASP A 321 0.05 -6.88 -24.48
CA ASP A 321 1.23 -7.64 -24.88
C ASP A 321 0.98 -9.15 -24.91
N PHE A 322 -0.01 -9.61 -24.12
CA PHE A 322 -0.27 -11.03 -23.88
C PHE A 322 -1.64 -11.48 -24.40
N GLU A 323 -2.59 -10.58 -24.56
CA GLU A 323 -3.97 -10.87 -24.96
C GLU A 323 -4.28 -10.31 -26.36
N LYS A 324 -4.62 -11.19 -27.32
CA LYS A 324 -5.00 -10.78 -28.70
C LYS A 324 -6.32 -10.00 -28.75
N VAL A 325 -7.26 -10.36 -27.88
CA VAL A 325 -8.52 -9.66 -27.67
C VAL A 325 -8.65 -9.51 -26.15
N PRO A 326 -8.29 -8.34 -25.60
CA PRO A 326 -8.29 -8.17 -24.16
C PRO A 326 -9.70 -8.29 -23.61
N THR A 327 -9.86 -8.98 -22.49
CA THR A 327 -11.17 -9.04 -21.82
C THR A 327 -11.41 -7.68 -21.18
N LEU A 328 -12.28 -6.87 -21.80
CA LEU A 328 -12.62 -5.55 -21.29
C LEU A 328 -13.47 -5.70 -20.03
N PHE A 329 -12.87 -5.49 -18.86
CA PHE A 329 -13.64 -4.97 -17.76
C PHE A 329 -13.94 -3.50 -18.10
N LYS A 330 -15.14 -3.24 -18.64
CA LYS A 330 -15.47 -2.05 -19.45
C LYS A 330 -15.26 -0.70 -18.77
N THR A 331 -15.16 -0.64 -17.44
CA THR A 331 -14.88 0.60 -16.69
C THR A 331 -14.12 0.29 -15.40
N MET A 332 -13.49 1.31 -14.81
CA MET A 332 -13.03 1.23 -13.40
C MET A 332 -14.14 0.68 -12.49
N ASN A 333 -15.36 1.19 -12.58
CA ASN A 333 -16.48 0.82 -11.68
C ASN A 333 -17.02 -0.61 -11.88
N GLU A 334 -16.86 -1.19 -13.09
CA GLU A 334 -17.33 -2.55 -13.41
C GLU A 334 -16.29 -3.64 -13.09
N ARG A 335 -15.02 -3.28 -12.82
CA ARG A 335 -13.99 -4.24 -12.34
C ARG A 335 -14.23 -4.71 -10.90
N TRP A 336 -14.98 -3.92 -10.13
CA TRP A 336 -15.12 -4.08 -8.69
C TRP A 336 -16.53 -4.50 -8.24
N LYS A 337 -17.45 -4.71 -9.19
CA LYS A 337 -18.69 -5.46 -8.99
C LYS A 337 -18.44 -6.93 -9.32
#